data_AF-A0A951DU26-F1
#
_entry.id   AF-A0A951DU26-F1
#
_cell.length_a   1.000
_cell.length_b   1.000
_cell.length_c   1.000
_cell.angle_alpha   90.00
_cell.angle_beta   90.00
_cell.angle_gamma   90.00
#
_symmetry.space_group_name_H-M   'P 1'
#
loop_
_entity.id
_entity.type
_entity.pdbx_description
1 polymer ?
#
loop_
_entity_poly.entity_id
_entity_poly.type
_entity_poly.pdbx_seq_one_letter_code
_entity_poly.pdbx_strand_id
1 'polypeptide(L)'
;MCALGRSGYMHRDLAAMKGGAKRDGFIFQGEPLTPGFRKIAEPATIISVMLILEDGQIAFGDCADVILAGAAGRDPAFHGEDHIGYLESEVAP
;
A
#
# COMPACT_ATOMS: atom_id res chain seq x y z
N MET A 1 -8.57 15.12 7.55
CA MET A 1 -9.28 14.52 6.40
C MET A 1 -8.39 13.44 5.78
N CYS A 2 -8.97 12.34 5.30
CA CYS A 2 -8.24 11.24 4.67
C CYS A 2 -8.83 10.97 3.27
N ALA A 3 -7.99 10.59 2.30
CA ALA A 3 -8.42 10.21 0.97
C ALA A 3 -7.62 9.02 0.42
N LEU A 4 -8.30 8.05 -0.19
CA LEU A 4 -7.65 6.93 -0.87
C LEU A 4 -7.02 7.39 -2.18
N GLY A 5 -5.80 6.91 -2.44
CA GLY A 5 -5.06 7.22 -3.66
C GLY A 5 -4.27 6.02 -4.21
N ARG A 6 -3.57 6.26 -5.31
CA ARG A 6 -2.61 5.31 -5.90
C ARG A 6 -1.19 5.77 -5.62
N SER A 7 -0.31 4.81 -5.33
CA SER A 7 1.13 5.07 -5.29
C SER A 7 1.69 5.17 -6.72
N GLY A 8 2.93 5.64 -6.84
CA GLY A 8 3.63 5.75 -8.12
C GLY A 8 4.00 4.40 -8.76
N TYR A 9 3.80 3.28 -8.05
CA TYR A 9 4.12 1.94 -8.56
C TYR A 9 3.21 0.84 -7.99
N MET A 10 3.67 -0.41 -8.03
CA MET A 10 2.97 -1.61 -7.57
C MET A 10 3.68 -2.24 -6.36
N HIS A 11 2.93 -2.97 -5.54
CA HIS A 11 3.50 -3.98 -4.66
C HIS A 11 3.85 -5.23 -5.47
N ARG A 12 4.98 -5.86 -5.15
CA ARG A 12 5.45 -7.09 -5.78
C ARG A 12 5.92 -8.09 -4.73
N ASP A 13 5.28 -9.24 -4.75
CA ASP A 13 5.57 -10.33 -3.84
C ASP A 13 6.96 -10.93 -4.16
N LEU A 14 7.94 -10.57 -3.33
CA LEU A 14 9.32 -11.03 -3.50
C LEU A 14 9.44 -12.54 -3.36
N ALA A 15 8.66 -13.15 -2.47
CA ALA A 15 8.73 -14.58 -2.20
C ALA A 15 8.23 -15.37 -3.41
N ALA A 16 7.07 -15.00 -3.98
CA ALA A 16 6.53 -15.62 -5.19
C ALA A 16 7.47 -15.43 -6.40
N MET A 17 8.02 -14.23 -6.59
CA MET A 17 8.97 -13.97 -7.67
C MET A 17 10.26 -14.81 -7.54
N LYS A 18 10.83 -14.90 -6.33
CA LYS A 18 12.00 -15.76 -6.08
C LYS A 18 11.67 -17.25 -6.13
N GLY A 19 10.42 -17.61 -5.86
CA GLY A 19 9.88 -18.95 -6.00
C GLY A 19 9.64 -19.40 -7.45
N GLY A 20 9.94 -18.54 -8.43
CA GLY A 20 9.86 -18.89 -9.85
C GLY A 20 8.52 -18.58 -10.51
N ALA A 21 7.73 -17.68 -9.93
CA ALA A 21 6.50 -17.20 -10.57
C ALA A 21 6.76 -16.73 -12.00
N LYS A 22 5.95 -17.23 -12.94
CA LYS A 22 6.14 -16.98 -14.36
C LYS A 22 5.67 -15.56 -14.70
N ARG A 23 6.55 -14.77 -15.31
CA ARG A 23 6.21 -13.43 -15.82
C ARG A 23 5.29 -13.52 -17.05
N ASP A 24 4.31 -12.64 -17.08
CA ASP A 24 3.40 -12.42 -18.21
C ASP A 24 3.31 -10.90 -18.46
N GLY A 25 4.21 -10.40 -19.31
CA GLY A 25 4.44 -8.97 -19.47
C GLY A 25 4.87 -8.30 -18.16
N PHE A 26 4.02 -7.41 -17.64
CA PHE A 26 4.24 -6.65 -16.41
C PHE A 26 3.68 -7.33 -15.15
N ILE A 27 2.86 -8.37 -15.32
CA ILE A 27 2.25 -9.15 -14.24
C ILE A 27 2.91 -10.54 -14.13
N PHE A 28 2.39 -11.35 -13.22
CA PHE A 28 2.87 -12.69 -12.90
C PHE A 28 1.70 -13.67 -12.86
N GLN A 29 1.95 -14.90 -13.30
CA GLN A 29 1.02 -16.03 -13.19
C GLN A 29 1.27 -16.79 -11.88
N GLY A 30 0.20 -17.34 -11.31
CA GLY A 30 0.22 -18.09 -10.06
C GLY A 30 -0.30 -17.26 -8.86
N GLU A 31 -0.11 -17.82 -7.67
CA GLU A 31 -0.59 -17.25 -6.42
C GLU A 31 0.52 -16.52 -5.65
N PRO A 32 0.20 -15.46 -4.90
CA PRO A 32 1.14 -14.85 -3.97
C PRO A 32 1.56 -15.83 -2.86
N LEU A 33 2.76 -15.65 -2.34
CA LEU A 33 3.34 -16.39 -1.22
C LEU A 33 3.52 -15.54 0.03
N THR A 34 3.59 -14.21 -0.08
CA THR A 34 3.68 -13.30 1.07
C THR A 34 2.28 -13.03 1.64
N PRO A 35 2.04 -13.27 2.95
CA PRO A 35 0.74 -13.00 3.57
C PRO A 35 0.25 -11.57 3.35
N GLY A 36 -1.04 -11.41 3.08
CA GLY A 36 -1.67 -10.12 2.81
C GLY A 36 -1.69 -9.72 1.33
N PHE A 37 -0.80 -10.26 0.49
CA PHE A 37 -0.88 -10.01 -0.96
C PHE A 37 -2.09 -10.70 -1.57
N ARG A 38 -2.81 -9.98 -2.44
CA ARG A 38 -3.97 -10.51 -3.19
C ARG A 38 -3.54 -11.01 -4.57
N LYS A 39 -2.46 -10.46 -5.14
CA LYS A 39 -1.78 -10.94 -6.34
C LYS A 39 -0.26 -10.77 -6.22
N ILE A 40 0.52 -11.55 -6.98
CA ILE A 40 1.99 -11.45 -7.02
C ILE A 40 2.46 -10.04 -7.41
N ALA A 41 1.71 -9.36 -8.26
CA ALA A 41 1.87 -7.94 -8.55
C ALA A 41 0.50 -7.26 -8.49
N GLU A 42 0.38 -6.24 -7.66
CA GLU A 42 -0.87 -5.51 -7.44
C GLU A 42 -0.63 -3.99 -7.32
N PRO A 43 -1.59 -3.15 -7.76
CA PRO A 43 -1.45 -1.71 -7.66
C PRO A 43 -1.27 -1.28 -6.19
N ALA A 44 -0.22 -0.53 -5.88
CA ALA A 44 -0.03 -0.01 -4.54
C ALA A 44 -0.96 1.19 -4.31
N THR A 45 -1.48 1.28 -3.09
CA THR A 45 -2.39 2.35 -2.65
C THR A 45 -1.69 3.27 -1.67
N ILE A 46 -2.19 4.49 -1.57
CA ILE A 46 -1.79 5.45 -0.53
C ILE A 46 -3.02 5.94 0.22
N ILE A 47 -2.80 6.56 1.37
CA ILE A 47 -3.79 7.43 2.00
C ILE A 47 -3.18 8.83 2.12
N SER A 48 -3.77 9.81 1.45
CA SER A 48 -3.41 11.21 1.65
C SER A 48 -4.10 11.73 2.90
N VAL A 49 -3.30 12.21 3.85
CA VAL A 49 -3.75 12.83 5.10
C VAL A 49 -3.62 14.34 4.95
N MET A 50 -4.72 15.05 5.19
CA MET A 50 -4.79 16.51 5.10
C MET A 50 -5.22 17.08 6.45
N LEU A 51 -4.43 17.99 6.99
CA LEU A 51 -4.70 18.74 8.20
C LEU A 51 -5.06 20.17 7.82
N ILE A 52 -6.28 20.57 8.15
CA ILE A 52 -6.73 21.95 7.98
C ILE A 52 -6.32 22.71 9.25
N LEU A 53 -5.48 23.72 9.10
CA LEU A 53 -4.98 24.53 10.20
C LEU A 53 -5.94 25.70 10.49
N GLU A 54 -5.81 26.30 11.68
CA GLU A 54 -6.70 27.40 12.13
C GLU A 54 -6.64 28.65 11.23
N ASP A 55 -5.53 28.86 10.52
CA ASP A 55 -5.35 29.95 9.55
C ASP A 55 -5.85 29.62 8.14
N GLY A 56 -6.43 28.43 7.95
CA GLY A 56 -6.97 27.95 6.68
C GLY A 56 -5.94 27.30 5.75
N GLN A 57 -4.66 27.23 6.13
CA GLN A 57 -3.68 26.45 5.37
C GLN A 57 -3.95 24.94 5.48
N ILE A 58 -3.51 24.19 4.48
CA ILE A 58 -3.64 22.73 4.44
C ILE A 58 -2.24 22.12 4.42
N ALA A 59 -1.88 21.44 5.51
CA ALA A 59 -0.72 20.55 5.52
C ALA A 59 -1.15 19.18 4.97
N PHE A 60 -0.33 18.57 4.13
CA PHE A 60 -0.63 17.26 3.54
C PHE A 60 0.58 16.33 3.58
N GLY A 61 0.31 15.03 3.67
CA GLY A 61 1.30 13.97 3.56
C GLY A 61 0.63 12.64 3.19
N ASP A 62 1.39 11.76 2.56
CA ASP A 62 0.89 10.47 2.09
C ASP A 62 1.42 9.31 2.92
N CYS A 63 0.53 8.46 3.43
CA CYS A 63 0.86 7.13 3.89
C CYS A 63 1.16 6.25 2.67
N ALA A 64 2.40 5.78 2.55
CA ALA A 64 2.85 4.97 1.43
C ALA A 64 3.82 3.88 1.92
N ASP A 65 3.89 2.79 1.15
CA ASP A 65 4.80 1.67 1.39
C ASP A 65 5.64 1.37 0.13
N VAL A 66 6.58 0.44 0.26
CA VAL A 66 7.58 0.09 -0.74
C VAL A 66 7.15 -1.07 -1.64
N ILE A 67 7.77 -1.13 -2.82
CA ILE A 67 7.55 -2.18 -3.84
C ILE A 67 7.66 -3.62 -3.32
N LEU A 68 8.48 -3.90 -2.29
CA LEU A 68 8.67 -5.24 -1.71
C LEU A 68 8.17 -5.28 -0.25
N ALA A 69 6.94 -4.80 -0.04
CA ALA A 69 6.22 -4.87 1.23
C ALA A 69 6.12 -6.31 1.76
N GLY A 70 6.04 -6.48 3.08
CA GLY A 70 6.01 -7.79 3.75
C GLY A 70 7.29 -8.63 3.62
N ALA A 71 8.31 -8.16 2.90
CA ALA A 71 9.58 -8.85 2.75
C ALA A 71 10.64 -8.31 3.71
N ALA A 72 11.55 -9.18 4.16
CA ALA A 72 12.71 -8.82 4.99
C ALA A 72 12.35 -8.09 6.31
N GLY A 73 11.27 -8.53 6.98
CA GLY A 73 10.85 -7.98 8.26
C GLY A 73 10.11 -6.65 8.18
N ARG A 74 9.73 -6.21 6.97
CA ARG A 74 8.81 -5.07 6.78
C ARG A 74 7.39 -5.44 7.22
N ASP A 75 6.62 -4.41 7.53
CA ASP A 75 5.18 -4.54 7.75
C ASP A 75 4.49 -5.16 6.53
N PRO A 76 3.29 -5.77 6.71
CA PRO A 76 2.50 -6.31 5.62
C PRO A 76 2.20 -5.28 4.52
N ALA A 77 1.84 -5.76 3.33
CA ALA A 77 1.44 -4.88 2.24
C ALA A 77 0.32 -3.91 2.68
N PHE A 78 0.57 -2.62 2.49
CA PHE A 78 -0.37 -1.57 2.86
C PHE A 78 -1.50 -1.42 1.83
N HIS A 79 -2.73 -1.80 2.22
CA HIS A 79 -3.94 -1.54 1.44
C HIS A 79 -4.71 -0.39 2.09
N GLY A 80 -4.75 0.77 1.44
CA GLY A 80 -5.32 1.98 2.03
C GLY A 80 -6.79 1.81 2.44
N GLU A 81 -7.55 1.04 1.66
CA GLU A 81 -8.94 0.68 1.95
C GLU A 81 -9.13 -0.03 3.30
N ASP A 82 -8.12 -0.79 3.75
CA ASP A 82 -8.17 -1.56 4.99
C ASP A 82 -7.79 -0.69 6.22
N HIS A 83 -7.19 0.49 5.99
CA HIS A 83 -6.63 1.35 7.04
C HIS A 83 -7.31 2.71 7.19
N ILE A 84 -8.03 3.19 6.17
CA ILE A 84 -8.62 4.54 6.22
C ILE A 84 -9.59 4.72 7.39
N GLY A 85 -10.40 3.70 7.70
CA GLY A 85 -11.32 3.75 8.84
C GLY A 85 -10.60 3.87 10.19
N TYR A 86 -9.44 3.22 10.34
CA TYR A 86 -8.61 3.33 11.55
C TYR A 86 -8.05 4.75 11.70
N LEU A 87 -7.58 5.37 10.61
CA LEU A 87 -7.09 6.74 10.66
C LEU A 87 -8.21 7.72 11.08
N GLU A 88 -9.42 7.51 10.57
CA GLU A 88 -10.58 8.34 10.88
C GLU A 88 -11.12 8.15 12.30
N SER A 89 -11.00 6.95 12.89
CA SER A 89 -11.53 6.68 14.24
C SER A 89 -10.51 6.87 15.37
N GLU A 90 -9.24 6.50 15.15
CA GLU A 90 -8.23 6.44 16.22
C GLU A 90 -7.16 7.53 16.14
N VAL A 91 -6.91 8.11 14.96
CA VAL A 91 -5.81 9.07 14.76
C VAL A 91 -6.32 10.51 14.58
N ALA A 92 -7.43 10.67 13.85
CA ALA A 92 -8.01 11.97 13.55
C ALA A 92 -8.69 12.76 14.70
N PRO A 93 -9.13 12.18 15.84
CA PRO A 93 -9.85 12.94 16.88
C PRO A 93 -9.17 14.23 17.35
#